data_AF-A0A194QVG2-F1
#
_entry.id   AF-A0A194QVG2-F1
#
_cell.length_a   1.000
_cell.length_b   1.000
_cell.length_c   1.000
_cell.angle_alpha   90.00
_cell.angle_beta   90.00
_cell.angle_gamma   90.00
#
_symmetry.space_group_name_H-M   'P 1'
#
loop_
_entity.id
_entity.type
_entity.pdbx_description
1 polymer ?
#
loop_
_entity_poly.entity_id
_entity_poly.type
_entity_poly.pdbx_seq_one_letter_code
_entity_poly.pdbx_strand_id
1 'polypeptide(L)'
;MDSKKPRHLHMQRHLKLLIWKSYLQRQRRWPILVIEALFAGVFFVTSVFIAKPVFLTPITDAPGPPLTGDAILSSLQNSTILGYAPNTNPYDKVMTRAASLLRIEVVAGSSESDLNNLLYNRSQGSPLNNSVIWVIWKTSDYNIWKFSIKSSERARLEIQSDGKLSPEQHLSTGFLGVQLAVSQAILEHSSATTPKFDLSLVAMPVSPLMLQPVVKRALAGILLCFTVALLPPVLEIEALVVTESVSQFKVR
;
A
#
# COMPACT_ATOMS: atom_id res chain seq x y z
N MET A 1 14.42 -7.38 70.09
CA MET A 1 14.84 -6.72 68.82
C MET A 1 14.78 -7.76 67.72
N ASP A 2 13.69 -7.76 66.98
CA ASP A 2 13.36 -8.77 65.98
C ASP A 2 14.24 -8.67 64.75
N SER A 3 15.06 -9.70 64.55
CA SER A 3 15.82 -9.94 63.33
C SER A 3 14.87 -10.27 62.19
N LYS A 4 14.42 -9.24 61.46
CA LYS A 4 13.79 -9.38 60.14
C LYS A 4 14.82 -9.94 59.15
N LYS A 5 15.00 -11.26 59.14
CA LYS A 5 15.67 -11.96 58.03
C LYS A 5 14.99 -11.57 56.71
N PRO A 6 15.75 -11.25 55.65
CA PRO A 6 15.19 -10.67 54.44
C PRO A 6 14.32 -11.70 53.71
N ARG A 7 13.00 -11.47 53.67
CA ARG A 7 12.01 -12.30 52.95
C ARG A 7 12.42 -12.60 51.51
N HIS A 8 13.20 -11.71 50.89
CA HIS A 8 13.73 -11.84 49.54
C HIS A 8 14.66 -13.04 49.32
N LEU A 9 15.54 -13.36 50.29
CA LEU A 9 16.45 -14.51 50.22
C LEU A 9 15.71 -15.85 50.37
N HIS A 10 14.62 -15.85 51.13
CA HIS A 10 13.75 -17.01 51.28
C HIS A 10 12.97 -17.26 49.97
N MET A 11 12.39 -16.21 49.39
CA MET A 11 11.68 -16.25 48.11
C MET A 11 12.58 -16.75 46.97
N GLN A 12 13.82 -16.25 46.88
CA GLN A 12 14.79 -16.70 45.86
C GLN A 12 15.17 -18.17 46.00
N ARG A 13 15.29 -18.69 47.23
CA ARG A 13 15.56 -20.12 47.45
C ARG A 13 14.37 -20.98 47.05
N HIS A 14 13.14 -20.57 47.34
CA HIS A 14 11.95 -21.27 46.89
C HIS A 14 11.80 -21.26 45.38
N LEU A 15 12.08 -20.14 44.74
CA LEU A 15 12.00 -20.01 43.28
C LEU A 15 13.05 -20.92 42.60
N LYS A 16 14.27 -21.00 43.14
CA LYS A 16 15.29 -21.97 42.69
C LYS A 16 14.87 -23.42 42.92
N LEU A 17 14.25 -23.74 44.06
CA LEU A 17 13.76 -25.09 44.34
C LEU A 17 12.58 -25.48 43.44
N LEU A 18 11.68 -24.54 43.14
CA LEU A 18 10.57 -24.72 42.20
C LEU A 18 11.09 -24.95 40.78
N ILE A 19 12.04 -24.12 40.32
CA ILE A 19 12.72 -24.32 39.03
C ILE A 19 13.45 -25.68 38.99
N TRP A 20 14.09 -26.07 40.09
CA TRP A 20 14.81 -27.34 40.15
C TRP A 20 13.87 -28.55 40.14
N LYS A 21 12.74 -28.47 40.86
CA LYS A 21 11.70 -29.51 40.82
C LYS A 21 11.05 -29.60 39.45
N SER A 22 10.73 -28.48 38.82
CA SER A 22 10.17 -28.48 37.46
C SER A 22 11.17 -29.03 36.44
N TYR A 23 12.46 -28.71 36.60
CA TYR A 23 13.54 -29.29 35.81
C TYR A 23 13.64 -30.82 35.99
N LEU A 24 13.64 -31.32 37.23
CA LEU A 24 13.69 -32.76 37.52
C LEU A 24 12.45 -33.51 37.00
N GLN A 25 11.28 -32.92 37.12
CA GLN A 25 10.02 -33.50 36.64
C GLN A 25 10.01 -33.60 35.11
N ARG A 26 10.62 -32.64 34.42
CA ARG A 26 10.84 -32.68 32.96
C ARG A 26 11.94 -33.63 32.54
N GLN A 27 13.01 -33.74 33.32
CA GLN A 27 14.06 -34.74 33.07
C GLN A 27 13.50 -36.17 33.12
N ARG A 28 12.53 -36.44 34.00
CA ARG A 28 11.83 -37.73 34.07
C ARG A 28 10.85 -37.97 32.91
N ARG A 29 10.39 -36.90 32.25
CA ARG A 29 9.51 -36.92 31.06
C ARG A 29 10.23 -36.44 29.80
N TRP A 30 11.54 -36.67 29.73
CA TRP A 30 12.37 -36.28 28.59
C TRP A 30 11.82 -36.69 27.20
N PRO A 31 11.21 -37.87 26.98
CA PRO A 31 10.64 -38.19 25.68
C PRO A 31 9.52 -37.25 25.23
N ILE A 32 8.71 -36.72 26.16
CA ILE A 32 7.64 -35.75 25.84
C ILE A 32 8.26 -34.40 25.44
N LEU A 33 9.33 -34.00 26.13
CA LEU A 33 10.04 -32.75 25.85
C LEU A 33 10.74 -32.78 24.48
N VAL A 34 11.27 -33.94 24.09
CA VAL A 34 11.82 -34.16 22.74
C VAL A 34 10.74 -34.04 21.67
N ILE A 35 9.55 -34.63 21.89
CA ILE A 35 8.43 -34.53 20.95
C ILE A 35 7.96 -33.07 20.80
N GLU A 36 7.85 -32.34 21.91
CA GLU A 36 7.45 -30.92 21.92
C GLU A 36 8.45 -30.03 21.17
N ALA A 37 9.75 -30.23 21.41
CA ALA A 37 10.81 -29.51 20.71
C ALA A 37 10.84 -29.84 19.20
N LEU A 38 10.58 -31.09 18.83
CA LEU A 38 10.51 -31.53 17.45
C LEU A 38 9.29 -30.90 16.76
N PHE A 39 8.14 -30.83 17.44
CA PHE A 39 6.93 -30.17 16.96
C PHE A 39 7.17 -28.66 16.71
N ALA A 40 7.81 -27.98 17.67
CA ALA A 40 8.18 -26.57 17.51
C ALA A 40 9.18 -26.35 16.35
N GLY A 41 10.14 -27.26 16.17
CA GLY A 41 11.07 -27.24 15.06
C GLY A 41 10.39 -27.42 13.70
N VAL A 42 9.45 -28.37 13.59
CA VAL A 42 8.66 -28.59 12.36
C VAL A 42 7.78 -27.37 12.04
N PHE A 43 7.15 -26.76 13.05
CA PHE A 43 6.40 -25.52 12.86
C PHE A 43 7.28 -24.34 12.44
N PHE A 44 8.48 -24.24 13.00
CA PHE A 44 9.44 -23.21 12.59
C PHE A 44 9.89 -23.40 11.14
N VAL A 45 10.23 -24.63 10.75
CA VAL A 45 10.65 -24.94 9.38
C VAL A 45 9.51 -24.71 8.39
N THR A 46 8.30 -25.18 8.68
CA THR A 46 7.12 -24.93 7.82
C THR A 46 6.79 -23.44 7.72
N SER A 47 6.91 -22.68 8.82
CA SER A 47 6.79 -21.22 8.82
C SER A 47 7.82 -20.56 7.88
N VAL A 48 9.10 -20.95 7.95
CA VAL A 48 10.16 -20.44 7.06
C VAL A 48 9.88 -20.81 5.60
N PHE A 49 9.37 -22.01 5.33
CA PHE A 49 9.00 -22.46 3.98
C PHE A 49 7.75 -21.79 3.43
N ILE A 50 6.79 -21.37 4.27
CA ILE A 50 5.63 -20.58 3.86
C ILE A 50 6.04 -19.10 3.65
N ALA A 51 6.94 -18.60 4.48
CA ALA A 51 7.45 -17.23 4.40
C ALA A 51 8.33 -17.01 3.15
N LYS A 52 9.22 -17.94 2.80
CA LYS A 52 10.14 -17.82 1.64
C LYS A 52 9.47 -17.54 0.28
N PRO A 53 8.44 -18.29 -0.17
CA PRO A 53 7.77 -18.01 -1.44
C PRO A 53 7.02 -16.68 -1.36
N VAL A 54 6.44 -16.35 -0.20
CA VAL A 54 5.77 -15.07 0.03
C VAL A 54 6.74 -13.89 -0.03
N PHE A 55 8.07 -14.02 0.10
CA PHE A 55 8.96 -12.85 0.03
C PHE A 55 9.77 -12.72 -1.27
N LEU A 56 9.86 -13.79 -2.07
CA LEU A 56 10.78 -13.83 -3.22
C LEU A 56 10.08 -13.94 -4.58
N THR A 57 8.82 -14.38 -4.65
CA THR A 57 8.09 -14.44 -5.93
C THR A 57 7.20 -13.21 -6.07
N PRO A 58 7.37 -12.39 -7.11
CA PRO A 58 6.44 -11.29 -7.40
C PRO A 58 5.03 -11.86 -7.59
N ILE A 59 4.00 -11.14 -7.13
CA ILE A 59 2.60 -11.61 -7.22
C ILE A 59 2.12 -11.71 -8.68
N THR A 60 2.86 -11.10 -9.60
CA THR A 60 2.62 -11.09 -11.04
C THR A 60 3.93 -11.43 -11.75
N ASP A 61 4.00 -12.61 -12.38
CA ASP A 61 5.21 -13.12 -13.05
C ASP A 61 5.48 -12.48 -14.41
N ALA A 62 4.49 -11.79 -14.99
CA ALA A 62 4.67 -11.03 -16.22
C ALA A 62 4.08 -9.63 -16.04
N PRO A 63 4.87 -8.55 -16.14
CA PRO A 63 4.28 -7.25 -16.33
C PRO A 63 3.45 -7.28 -17.61
N GLY A 64 2.27 -6.67 -17.58
CA GLY A 64 1.45 -6.50 -18.78
C GLY A 64 2.24 -5.84 -19.92
N PRO A 65 1.78 -5.97 -21.17
CA PRO A 65 2.48 -5.38 -22.31
C PRO A 65 2.74 -3.88 -22.08
N PRO A 66 3.93 -3.36 -22.46
CA PRO A 66 4.29 -1.96 -22.23
C PRO A 66 3.26 -1.03 -22.88
N LEU A 67 2.77 -0.06 -22.12
CA LEU A 67 1.99 1.04 -22.67
C LEU A 67 2.93 2.01 -23.37
N THR A 68 2.86 2.02 -24.70
CA THR A 68 3.56 2.97 -25.57
C THR A 68 2.90 4.35 -25.52
N GLY A 69 3.67 5.42 -25.76
CA GLY A 69 3.16 6.80 -25.83
C GLY A 69 1.92 6.97 -26.73
N ASP A 70 1.92 6.36 -27.92
CA ASP A 70 0.79 6.42 -28.86
C ASP A 70 -0.48 5.76 -28.29
N ALA A 71 -0.32 4.61 -27.64
CA ALA A 71 -1.43 3.91 -26.98
C ALA A 71 -2.04 4.78 -25.86
N ILE A 72 -1.21 5.51 -25.10
CA ILE A 72 -1.67 6.40 -24.02
C ILE A 72 -2.37 7.63 -24.59
N LEU A 73 -1.86 8.22 -25.67
CA LEU A 73 -2.51 9.34 -26.37
C LEU A 73 -3.85 8.92 -26.98
N SER A 74 -3.95 7.68 -27.49
CA SER A 74 -5.19 7.11 -28.02
C SER A 74 -6.19 6.65 -26.94
N SER A 75 -5.76 6.57 -25.68
CA SER A 75 -6.61 6.11 -24.56
C SER A 75 -7.65 7.14 -24.15
N LEU A 76 -7.48 8.40 -24.56
CA LEU A 76 -8.43 9.47 -24.25
C LEU A 76 -9.71 9.26 -25.06
N GLN A 77 -10.85 9.17 -24.37
CA GLN A 77 -12.14 9.02 -25.04
C GLN A 77 -12.44 10.26 -25.88
N ASN A 78 -12.88 10.08 -27.12
CA ASN A 78 -13.22 11.20 -28.03
C ASN A 78 -14.31 12.14 -27.48
N SER A 79 -15.10 11.68 -26.51
CA SER A 79 -16.12 12.47 -25.81
C SER A 79 -15.59 13.29 -24.63
N THR A 80 -14.29 13.24 -24.34
CA THR A 80 -13.69 13.94 -23.19
C THR A 80 -13.69 15.45 -23.41
N ILE A 81 -14.17 16.21 -22.42
CA ILE A 81 -14.13 17.67 -22.44
C ILE A 81 -12.82 18.10 -21.79
N LEU A 82 -11.89 18.62 -22.60
CA LEU A 82 -10.62 19.18 -22.14
C LEU A 82 -10.72 20.70 -22.12
N GLY A 83 -10.24 21.34 -21.05
CA GLY A 83 -10.18 22.79 -20.96
C GLY A 83 -9.00 23.30 -20.15
N TYR A 84 -8.64 24.56 -20.35
CA TYR A 84 -7.51 25.19 -19.67
C TYR A 84 -7.79 26.63 -19.26
N ALA A 85 -7.09 27.06 -18.22
CA ALA A 85 -7.07 28.45 -17.78
C ALA A 85 -5.69 28.81 -17.24
N PRO A 86 -5.18 30.04 -17.43
CA PRO A 86 -5.82 31.16 -18.12
C PRO A 86 -5.61 31.10 -19.64
N ASN A 87 -6.55 31.67 -20.40
CA ASN A 87 -6.43 31.90 -21.84
C ASN A 87 -5.48 33.08 -22.14
N THR A 88 -4.20 32.90 -21.84
CA THR A 88 -3.14 33.87 -22.18
C THR A 88 -1.99 33.16 -22.88
N ASN A 89 -1.29 33.89 -23.75
CA ASN A 89 0.00 33.43 -24.27
C ASN A 89 1.02 33.39 -23.11
N PRO A 90 1.85 32.35 -22.98
CA PRO A 90 2.13 31.25 -23.94
C PRO A 90 1.27 29.98 -23.77
N TYR A 91 0.39 29.91 -22.77
CA TYR A 91 -0.40 28.71 -22.45
C TYR A 91 -1.35 28.31 -23.57
N ASP A 92 -1.92 29.29 -24.28
CA ASP A 92 -2.76 29.05 -25.45
C ASP A 92 -2.04 28.26 -26.55
N LYS A 93 -0.78 28.62 -26.87
CA LYS A 93 0.05 27.89 -27.86
C LYS A 93 0.38 26.48 -27.42
N VAL A 94 0.67 26.28 -26.13
CA VAL A 94 0.95 24.95 -25.57
C VAL A 94 -0.31 24.08 -25.63
N MET A 95 -1.46 24.62 -25.26
CA MET A 95 -2.71 23.86 -25.19
C MET A 95 -3.31 23.57 -26.56
N THR A 96 -3.20 24.48 -27.53
CA THR A 96 -3.56 24.21 -28.93
C THR A 96 -2.69 23.13 -29.55
N ARG A 97 -1.40 23.10 -29.21
CA ARG A 97 -0.51 22.00 -29.61
C ARG A 97 -0.89 20.68 -28.94
N ALA A 98 -1.12 20.68 -27.64
CA ALA A 98 -1.58 19.49 -26.91
C ALA A 98 -2.93 18.97 -27.45
N ALA A 99 -3.86 19.86 -27.79
CA ALA A 99 -5.13 19.55 -28.46
C ALA A 99 -4.92 18.77 -29.76
N SER A 100 -3.95 19.22 -30.57
CA SER A 100 -3.63 18.57 -31.84
C SER A 100 -3.04 17.16 -31.66
N LEU A 101 -2.24 16.94 -30.61
CA LEU A 101 -1.68 15.63 -30.27
C LEU A 101 -2.78 14.66 -29.78
N LEU A 102 -3.73 15.17 -29.00
CA LEU A 102 -4.85 14.40 -28.45
C LEU A 102 -6.03 14.24 -29.40
N ARG A 103 -6.08 15.02 -30.50
CA ARG A 103 -7.20 15.09 -31.46
C ARG A 103 -8.54 15.45 -30.82
N ILE A 104 -8.52 16.36 -29.83
CA ILE A 104 -9.71 16.81 -29.09
C ILE A 104 -9.80 18.33 -29.13
N GLU A 105 -11.03 18.84 -29.19
CA GLU A 105 -11.31 20.27 -29.06
C GLU A 105 -11.13 20.74 -27.61
N VAL A 106 -10.42 21.85 -27.43
CA VAL A 106 -10.10 22.37 -26.10
C VAL A 106 -10.90 23.64 -25.81
N VAL A 107 -11.44 23.71 -24.60
CA VAL A 107 -12.19 24.86 -24.09
C VAL A 107 -11.23 25.80 -23.34
N ALA A 108 -11.16 27.05 -23.79
CA ALA A 108 -10.34 28.08 -23.14
C ALA A 108 -11.18 28.88 -22.14
N GLY A 109 -10.66 29.08 -20.94
CA GLY A 109 -11.27 29.92 -19.91
C GLY A 109 -10.30 30.96 -19.36
N SER A 110 -10.83 32.10 -18.92
CA SER A 110 -10.03 33.14 -18.24
C SER A 110 -9.58 32.70 -16.84
N SER A 111 -10.38 31.86 -16.17
CA SER A 111 -10.18 31.37 -14.81
C SER A 111 -10.85 30.01 -14.61
N GLU A 112 -10.57 29.35 -13.48
CA GLU A 112 -11.24 28.08 -13.15
C GLU A 112 -12.77 28.24 -13.02
N SER A 113 -13.24 29.35 -12.45
CA SER A 113 -14.67 29.63 -12.31
C SER A 113 -15.34 29.79 -13.68
N ASP A 114 -14.66 30.41 -14.64
CA ASP A 114 -15.14 30.57 -16.02
C ASP A 114 -15.31 29.20 -16.71
N LEU A 115 -14.33 28.29 -16.56
CA LEU A 115 -14.45 26.91 -17.06
C LEU A 115 -15.63 26.17 -16.42
N ASN A 116 -15.84 26.34 -15.11
CA ASN A 116 -16.97 25.72 -14.42
C ASN A 116 -18.32 26.30 -14.87
N ASN A 117 -18.39 27.60 -15.14
CA ASN A 117 -19.58 28.24 -15.69
C ASN A 117 -19.89 27.73 -17.11
N LEU A 118 -18.86 27.58 -17.96
CA LEU A 118 -19.00 27.00 -19.29
C LEU A 118 -19.51 25.55 -19.22
N LEU A 119 -18.99 24.77 -18.25
CA LEU A 119 -19.46 23.41 -18.01
C LEU A 119 -20.92 23.38 -17.55
N TYR A 120 -21.28 24.27 -16.63
CA TYR A 120 -22.65 24.39 -16.11
C TYR A 120 -23.65 24.79 -17.20
N ASN A 121 -23.27 25.77 -18.05
CA ASN A 121 -24.09 26.18 -19.20
C ASN A 121 -24.27 25.05 -20.21
N ARG A 122 -23.25 24.19 -20.38
CA ARG A 122 -23.30 23.04 -21.28
C ARG A 122 -24.12 21.88 -20.70
N SER A 123 -24.12 21.70 -19.38
CA SER A 123 -24.86 20.63 -18.71
C SER A 123 -26.33 20.98 -18.47
N GLN A 124 -26.66 22.27 -18.35
CA GLN A 124 -28.01 22.77 -18.02
C GLN A 124 -28.65 22.04 -16.82
N GLY A 125 -27.82 21.62 -15.85
CA GLY A 125 -28.28 20.88 -14.67
C GLY A 125 -28.45 19.37 -14.85
N SER A 126 -28.18 18.81 -16.03
CA SER A 126 -28.16 17.36 -16.26
C SER A 126 -26.77 16.76 -15.98
N PRO A 127 -26.68 15.53 -15.42
CA PRO A 127 -25.40 14.87 -15.18
C PRO A 127 -24.68 14.62 -16.50
N LEU A 128 -23.45 15.13 -16.63
CA LEU A 128 -22.60 14.88 -17.79
C LEU A 128 -22.04 13.46 -17.73
N ASN A 129 -22.25 12.68 -18.80
CA ASN A 129 -21.66 11.35 -18.93
C ASN A 129 -20.20 11.41 -19.45
N ASN A 130 -19.80 12.55 -20.01
CA ASN A 130 -18.47 12.79 -20.54
C ASN A 130 -17.46 13.02 -19.42
N SER A 131 -16.25 12.49 -19.58
CA SER A 131 -15.11 12.84 -18.71
C SER A 131 -14.72 14.30 -18.92
N VAL A 132 -14.35 14.97 -17.83
CA VAL A 132 -14.00 16.39 -17.81
C VAL A 132 -12.61 16.52 -17.22
N ILE A 133 -11.71 17.20 -17.95
CA ILE A 133 -10.32 17.41 -17.54
C ILE A 133 -9.96 18.89 -17.68
N TRP A 134 -9.60 19.53 -16.57
CA TRP A 134 -9.14 20.92 -16.52
C TRP A 134 -7.63 21.01 -16.27
N VAL A 135 -6.94 21.80 -17.10
CA VAL A 135 -5.53 22.16 -16.94
C VAL A 135 -5.44 23.60 -16.45
N ILE A 136 -5.13 23.78 -15.17
CA ILE A 136 -5.08 25.09 -14.52
C ILE A 136 -3.64 25.50 -14.34
N TRP A 137 -3.22 26.53 -15.04
CA TRP A 137 -1.89 27.12 -14.95
C TRP A 137 -1.85 28.19 -13.86
N LYS A 138 -0.74 28.21 -13.13
CA LYS A 138 -0.39 29.23 -12.14
C LYS A 138 1.07 29.60 -12.34
N THR A 139 1.35 30.90 -12.39
CA THR A 139 2.71 31.41 -12.31
C THR A 139 3.16 31.40 -10.86
N SER A 140 4.23 30.68 -10.53
CA SER A 140 4.83 30.70 -9.19
C SER A 140 5.78 31.90 -9.05
N ASP A 141 6.07 32.30 -7.81
CA ASP A 141 6.93 33.45 -7.43
C ASP A 141 8.36 33.44 -8.02
N TYR A 142 8.78 32.37 -8.70
CA TYR A 142 10.10 32.20 -9.31
C TYR A 142 10.06 31.98 -10.83
N ASN A 143 9.03 32.48 -11.52
CA ASN A 143 8.86 32.32 -12.98
C ASN A 143 8.79 30.84 -13.44
N ILE A 144 8.45 29.93 -12.51
CA ILE A 144 8.21 28.52 -12.79
C ILE A 144 6.75 28.34 -13.17
N TRP A 145 6.50 27.69 -14.30
CA TRP A 145 5.15 27.31 -14.71
C TRP A 145 4.68 26.13 -13.86
N LYS A 146 3.65 26.36 -13.06
CA LYS A 146 2.98 25.31 -12.30
C LYS A 146 1.63 25.06 -12.94
N PHE A 147 1.39 23.83 -13.39
CA PHE A 147 0.06 23.43 -13.84
C PHE A 147 -0.52 22.37 -12.90
N SER A 148 -1.83 22.40 -12.76
CA SER A 148 -2.61 21.42 -12.02
C SER A 148 -3.65 20.83 -12.96
N ILE A 149 -3.69 19.50 -13.04
CA ILE A 149 -4.68 18.79 -13.85
C ILE A 149 -5.75 18.26 -12.91
N LYS A 150 -7.00 18.73 -13.07
CA LYS A 150 -8.18 18.22 -12.38
C LYS A 150 -8.94 17.31 -13.34
N SER A 151 -9.23 16.09 -12.94
CA SER A 151 -9.95 15.12 -13.78
C SER A 151 -11.11 14.50 -13.03
N SER A 152 -12.28 14.45 -13.67
CA SER A 152 -13.44 13.72 -13.16
C SER A 152 -13.25 12.21 -13.21
N GLU A 153 -12.40 11.70 -14.11
CA GLU A 153 -12.06 10.27 -14.18
C GLU A 153 -11.28 9.84 -12.94
N ARG A 154 -10.32 10.67 -12.50
CA ARG A 154 -9.56 10.43 -11.27
C ARG A 154 -10.49 10.39 -10.05
N ALA A 155 -11.44 11.32 -9.96
CA ALA A 155 -12.42 11.32 -8.87
C ALA A 155 -13.31 10.06 -8.90
N ARG A 156 -13.76 9.61 -10.07
CA ARG A 156 -14.52 8.35 -10.22
C ARG A 156 -13.71 7.13 -9.80
N LEU A 157 -12.42 7.09 -10.13
CA LEU A 157 -11.52 6.00 -9.74
C LEU A 157 -11.25 5.98 -8.23
N GLU A 158 -11.09 7.14 -7.60
CA GLU A 158 -10.95 7.25 -6.14
C GLU A 158 -12.21 6.75 -5.41
N ILE A 159 -13.41 7.07 -5.93
CA ILE A 159 -14.69 6.62 -5.37
C ILE A 159 -14.95 5.13 -5.63
N GLN A 160 -14.49 4.57 -6.77
CA GLN A 160 -14.66 3.15 -7.13
C GLN A 160 -13.64 2.20 -6.49
N SER A 161 -12.77 2.69 -5.61
CA SER A 161 -11.65 1.93 -5.02
C SER A 161 -12.05 0.71 -4.16
N ASP A 162 -13.35 0.42 -4.01
CA ASP A 162 -13.86 -0.66 -3.16
C ASP A 162 -14.08 -2.03 -3.87
N GLY A 163 -13.37 -2.34 -4.97
CA GLY A 163 -13.06 -3.76 -5.24
C GLY A 163 -13.03 -4.30 -6.67
N LYS A 164 -12.96 -3.50 -7.75
CA LYS A 164 -12.92 -4.06 -9.13
C LYS A 164 -12.01 -3.34 -10.15
N LEU A 165 -11.09 -2.48 -9.73
CA LEU A 165 -10.18 -1.85 -10.69
C LEU A 165 -9.01 -2.78 -11.03
N SER A 166 -8.87 -3.11 -12.32
CA SER A 166 -7.65 -3.76 -12.82
C SER A 166 -6.46 -2.81 -12.57
N PRO A 167 -5.31 -3.29 -12.06
CA PRO A 167 -4.15 -2.45 -11.79
C PRO A 167 -3.66 -1.65 -13.01
N GLU A 168 -3.94 -2.15 -14.22
CA GLU A 168 -3.59 -1.54 -15.50
C GLU A 168 -4.54 -0.40 -15.92
N GLN A 169 -5.72 -0.31 -15.29
CA GLN A 169 -6.73 0.69 -15.64
C GLN A 169 -6.32 2.10 -15.21
N HIS A 170 -5.49 2.23 -14.17
CA HIS A 170 -4.89 3.50 -13.76
C HIS A 170 -3.85 4.01 -14.77
N LEU A 171 -3.11 3.09 -15.40
CA LEU A 171 -2.07 3.40 -16.39
C LEU A 171 -2.63 3.78 -17.77
N SER A 172 -3.88 3.41 -18.04
CA SER A 172 -4.62 3.76 -19.26
C SER A 172 -5.58 4.94 -19.08
N THR A 173 -5.51 5.66 -17.96
CA THR A 173 -6.40 6.80 -17.74
C THR A 173 -6.14 7.95 -18.72
N GLY A 174 -7.20 8.58 -19.24
CA GLY A 174 -7.10 9.73 -20.14
C GLY A 174 -6.32 10.90 -19.51
N PHE A 175 -6.31 10.99 -18.18
CA PHE A 175 -5.45 11.89 -17.40
C PHE A 175 -3.97 11.80 -17.77
N LEU A 176 -3.40 10.58 -17.90
CA LEU A 176 -1.99 10.40 -18.24
C LEU A 176 -1.71 10.85 -19.68
N GLY A 177 -2.64 10.61 -20.60
CA GLY A 177 -2.58 11.14 -21.96
C GLY A 177 -2.53 12.65 -21.99
N VAL A 178 -3.39 13.33 -21.21
CA VAL A 178 -3.37 14.80 -21.10
C VAL A 178 -2.07 15.30 -20.50
N GLN A 179 -1.57 14.66 -19.43
CA GLN A 179 -0.29 15.04 -18.83
C GLN A 179 0.87 14.90 -19.83
N LEU A 180 0.92 13.78 -20.56
CA LEU A 180 1.97 13.53 -21.54
C LEU A 180 1.90 14.53 -22.71
N ALA A 181 0.71 14.78 -23.26
CA ALA A 181 0.52 15.72 -24.36
C ALA A 181 0.90 17.15 -23.96
N VAL A 182 0.53 17.58 -22.75
CA VAL A 182 0.90 18.90 -22.22
C VAL A 182 2.41 18.98 -22.00
N SER A 183 3.03 17.96 -21.38
CA SER A 183 4.47 17.93 -21.19
C SER A 183 5.24 17.96 -22.52
N GLN A 184 4.80 17.19 -23.52
CA GLN A 184 5.38 17.23 -24.85
C GLN A 184 5.23 18.61 -25.49
N ALA A 185 4.05 19.23 -25.41
CA ALA A 185 3.81 20.56 -25.95
C ALA A 185 4.67 21.65 -25.27
N ILE A 186 4.92 21.54 -23.96
CA ILE A 186 5.85 22.44 -23.25
C ILE A 186 7.28 22.27 -23.79
N LEU A 187 7.72 21.03 -23.98
CA LEU A 187 9.07 20.74 -24.48
C LEU A 187 9.25 21.20 -25.93
N GLU A 188 8.23 21.03 -26.78
CA GLU A 188 8.23 21.57 -28.15
C GLU A 188 8.21 23.11 -28.16
N HIS A 189 7.58 23.75 -27.17
CA HIS A 189 7.57 25.20 -27.06
C HIS A 189 8.91 25.77 -26.57
N SER A 190 9.61 25.06 -25.67
CA SER A 190 10.88 25.52 -25.09
C SER A 190 12.11 25.14 -25.92
N SER A 191 12.02 24.11 -26.76
CA SER A 191 13.11 23.63 -27.60
C SER A 191 13.05 24.22 -29.01
N ALA A 192 14.20 24.63 -29.55
CA ALA A 192 14.33 25.05 -30.95
C ALA A 192 14.18 23.87 -31.94
N THR A 193 14.31 22.63 -31.44
CA THR A 193 14.19 21.39 -32.23
C THR A 193 13.08 20.53 -31.65
N THR A 194 12.32 19.82 -32.50
CA THR A 194 11.29 18.87 -32.05
C THR A 194 11.96 17.69 -31.35
N PRO A 195 11.81 17.53 -30.04
CA PRO A 195 12.52 16.49 -29.33
C PRO A 195 11.82 15.14 -29.58
N LYS A 196 12.60 14.14 -30.00
CA LYS A 196 12.10 12.78 -30.28
C LYS A 196 12.29 11.94 -29.04
N PHE A 197 11.20 11.48 -28.44
CA PHE A 197 11.22 10.59 -27.28
C PHE A 197 10.42 9.33 -27.58
N ASP A 198 10.91 8.21 -27.07
CA ASP A 198 10.17 6.95 -27.02
C ASP A 198 9.80 6.68 -25.56
N LEU A 199 8.51 6.42 -25.31
CA LEU A 199 7.97 6.24 -23.97
C LEU A 199 7.36 4.85 -23.89
N SER A 200 7.92 4.02 -23.01
CA SER A 200 7.39 2.72 -22.63
C SER A 200 7.12 2.69 -21.12
N LEU A 201 5.84 2.58 -20.75
CA LEU A 201 5.41 2.43 -19.37
C LEU A 201 5.12 0.96 -19.08
N VAL A 202 5.87 0.39 -18.15
CA VAL A 202 5.71 -0.99 -17.69
C VAL A 202 5.31 -0.98 -16.23
N ALA A 203 4.33 -1.79 -15.85
CA ALA A 203 3.96 -1.96 -14.45
C ALA A 203 5.14 -2.56 -13.67
N MET A 204 5.51 -1.95 -12.55
CA MET A 204 6.54 -2.51 -11.67
C MET A 204 6.00 -3.81 -11.03
N PRO A 205 6.82 -4.88 -10.90
CA PRO A 205 6.39 -6.08 -10.21
C PRO A 205 6.01 -5.75 -8.75
N VAL A 206 4.81 -6.13 -8.35
CA VAL A 206 4.34 -5.88 -6.98
C VAL A 206 5.05 -6.85 -6.04
N SER A 207 5.84 -6.30 -5.12
CA SER A 207 6.43 -7.11 -4.05
C SER A 207 5.31 -7.61 -3.12
N PRO A 208 5.32 -8.89 -2.74
CA PRO A 208 4.39 -9.40 -1.74
C PRO A 208 4.45 -8.69 -0.38
N LEU A 209 5.56 -8.01 -0.07
CA LEU A 209 5.70 -7.18 1.13
C LEU A 209 4.69 -6.02 1.15
N MET A 210 4.19 -5.59 -0.01
CA MET A 210 3.15 -4.57 -0.12
C MET A 210 1.76 -5.12 0.24
N LEU A 211 1.53 -6.44 0.22
CA LEU A 211 0.31 -7.07 0.73
C LEU A 211 0.38 -7.24 2.25
N GLN A 212 0.45 -6.11 2.94
CA GLN A 212 0.44 -6.02 4.39
C GLN A 212 -0.65 -6.88 5.09
N PRO A 213 -1.90 -7.00 4.60
CA PRO A 213 -2.92 -7.80 5.29
C PRO A 213 -2.67 -9.31 5.22
N VAL A 214 -2.13 -9.81 4.10
CA VAL A 214 -1.86 -11.25 3.91
C VAL A 214 -0.67 -11.67 4.77
N VAL A 215 0.40 -10.86 4.75
CA VAL A 215 1.60 -11.09 5.57
C VAL A 215 1.27 -11.03 7.07
N LYS A 216 0.45 -10.06 7.50
CA LYS A 216 0.01 -9.96 8.91
C LYS A 216 -0.82 -11.17 9.34
N ARG A 217 -1.71 -11.70 8.49
CA ARG A 217 -2.51 -12.90 8.81
C ARG A 217 -1.63 -14.15 8.91
N ALA A 218 -0.68 -14.32 7.99
CA ALA A 218 0.25 -15.44 8.03
C ALA A 218 1.13 -15.39 9.31
N LEU A 219 1.70 -14.23 9.63
CA LEU A 219 2.48 -14.04 10.86
C LEU A 219 1.64 -14.25 12.12
N ALA A 220 0.41 -13.76 12.16
CA ALA A 220 -0.50 -13.97 13.30
C ALA A 220 -0.84 -15.46 13.48
N GLY A 221 -1.08 -16.20 12.39
CA GLY A 221 -1.30 -17.64 12.43
C GLY A 221 -0.09 -18.42 12.95
N ILE A 222 1.11 -18.06 12.48
CA ILE A 222 2.37 -18.65 12.96
C ILE A 222 2.58 -18.36 14.45
N LEU A 223 2.35 -17.11 14.88
CA LEU A 223 2.48 -16.72 16.27
C LEU A 223 1.48 -17.47 17.17
N LEU A 224 0.25 -17.68 16.70
CA LEU A 224 -0.77 -18.44 17.40
C LEU A 224 -0.40 -19.93 17.53
N CYS A 225 0.18 -20.53 16.50
CA CYS A 225 0.69 -21.90 16.60
C CYS A 225 1.82 -22.02 17.62
N PHE A 226 2.73 -21.03 17.71
CA PHE A 226 3.77 -21.01 18.73
C PHE A 226 3.20 -20.84 20.15
N THR A 227 2.20 -19.98 20.35
CA THR A 227 1.60 -19.81 21.67
C THR A 227 0.87 -21.07 22.13
N VAL A 228 0.20 -21.80 21.22
CA VAL A 228 -0.45 -23.08 21.55
C VAL A 228 0.57 -24.17 21.87
N ALA A 229 1.68 -24.25 21.12
CA ALA A 229 2.74 -25.23 21.37
C ALA A 229 3.46 -24.98 22.71
N LEU A 230 3.59 -23.72 23.14
CA LEU A 230 4.26 -23.31 24.39
C LEU A 230 3.31 -23.14 25.58
N LEU A 231 2.01 -23.42 25.42
CA LEU A 231 1.01 -23.33 26.49
C LEU A 231 1.11 -24.47 27.54
N PRO A 232 1.31 -25.74 27.15
CA PRO A 232 1.51 -26.85 28.09
C PRO A 232 2.62 -26.62 29.13
N PRO A 233 3.82 -26.13 28.77
CA PRO A 233 4.89 -25.95 29.72
C PRO A 233 4.62 -24.83 30.74
N VAL A 234 3.79 -23.83 30.41
CA VAL A 234 3.41 -22.75 31.34
C VAL A 234 2.35 -23.23 32.32
N LEU A 235 1.33 -23.94 31.84
CA LEU A 235 0.26 -24.49 32.70
C LEU A 235 0.80 -25.50 33.73
N GLU A 236 1.78 -26.33 33.36
CA GLU A 236 2.41 -27.26 34.31
C GLU A 236 3.19 -26.53 35.43
N ILE A 237 3.83 -25.39 35.12
CA ILE A 237 4.57 -24.59 36.11
C ILE A 237 3.58 -23.90 37.06
N GLU A 238 2.49 -23.31 36.54
CA GLU A 238 1.47 -22.68 37.37
C GLU A 238 0.75 -23.70 38.27
N ALA A 239 0.43 -24.90 37.75
CA ALA A 239 -0.16 -25.96 38.55
C ALA A 239 0.75 -26.40 39.72
N LEU A 240 2.07 -26.46 39.50
CA LEU A 240 3.03 -26.74 40.57
C LEU A 240 3.09 -25.64 41.63
N VAL A 241 3.02 -24.37 41.24
CA VAL A 241 3.00 -23.24 42.18
C VAL A 241 1.71 -23.24 43.01
N VAL A 242 0.56 -23.50 42.39
CA VAL A 242 -0.74 -23.55 43.07
C VAL A 242 -0.80 -24.73 44.06
N THR A 243 -0.33 -25.91 43.67
CA THR A 243 -0.31 -27.07 44.58
C THR A 243 0.63 -26.87 45.77
N GLU A 244 1.82 -26.28 45.58
CA GLU A 244 2.72 -25.97 46.70
C GLU A 244 2.14 -24.88 47.62
N SER A 245 1.55 -23.82 47.08
CA SER A 245 0.92 -22.76 47.90
C SER A 245 -0.27 -23.29 48.71
N VAL A 246 -1.14 -24.11 48.13
CA VAL A 246 -2.27 -24.74 48.84
C VAL A 246 -1.78 -25.73 49.91
N SER A 247 -0.71 -26.47 49.65
CA SER A 247 -0.11 -27.40 50.63
C SER A 247 0.46 -26.68 51.86
N GLN A 248 0.96 -25.45 51.71
CA GLN A 248 1.42 -24.64 52.83
C GLN A 248 0.27 -24.10 53.70
N PHE A 249 -0.92 -23.88 53.12
CA PHE A 249 -2.10 -23.50 53.90
C PHE A 249 -2.72 -24.66 54.68
N LYS A 250 -2.44 -25.92 54.31
CA LYS A 250 -2.98 -27.12 54.98
C LYS A 250 -2.16 -27.60 56.18
N VAL A 251 -1.00 -26.98 56.44
CA VAL A 251 -0.08 -27.32 57.56
C VAL A 251 -0.08 -26.22 58.64
N ARG A 252 -1.21 -25.51 58.81
CA ARG A 252 -1.46 -24.67 59.98
C ARG A 252 -2.69 -25.15 60.73
#